data_AF-A0A2E7TMU1-F1
#
_entry.id   AF-A0A2E7TMU1-F1
#
_cell.length_a   1.000
_cell.length_b   1.000
_cell.length_c   1.000
_cell.angle_alpha   90.00
_cell.angle_beta   90.00
_cell.angle_gamma   90.00
#
_symmetry.space_group_name_H-M   'P 1'
#
loop_
_entity.id
_entity.type
_entity.pdbx_description
1 polymer ?
#
loop_
_entity_poly.entity_id
_entity_poly.type
_entity_poly.pdbx_seq_one_letter_code
_entity_poly.pdbx_strand_id
1 'polypeptide(L)'
;MNKMNKFKKYSMIPMLAAAVLLTGCEKEPEEVPEEEHDHEVITDVKLVFTNTQDSTDVVEALAQDPDGEGVEELTIVDSINLDADKAYTLTFEILNKHEEEHEEEEGEEEEEHEDEHAEDIGAEIAEEDDEHQFFFAFSNDAFSNPLGDGNIDNAADPINYNDSDDNGNPVGLSTSWETSSSSLSGGYFTVRLQHQPGVKTASSGANDGDSDFDLTFVLNIE
;
A
#
# COMPACT_ATOMS: atom_id res chain seq x y z
N MET A 1 96.54 -16.47 -5.90
CA MET A 1 97.30 -15.25 -6.22
C MET A 1 96.40 -14.34 -7.05
N ASN A 2 96.13 -13.13 -6.55
CA ASN A 2 95.50 -11.93 -7.13
C ASN A 2 94.99 -12.00 -8.60
N LYS A 3 93.83 -11.43 -8.95
CA LYS A 3 93.56 -9.98 -8.84
C LYS A 3 92.06 -9.64 -8.85
N MET A 4 91.75 -8.65 -8.02
CA MET A 4 90.52 -7.86 -7.98
C MET A 4 90.33 -6.95 -9.20
N ASN A 5 89.05 -6.67 -9.48
CA ASN A 5 88.42 -5.42 -9.92
C ASN A 5 88.99 -4.64 -11.11
N LYS A 6 88.11 -4.24 -12.04
CA LYS A 6 87.72 -2.83 -12.24
C LYS A 6 86.29 -2.69 -12.77
N PHE A 7 85.48 -1.96 -11.99
CA PHE A 7 84.23 -1.32 -12.40
C PHE A 7 84.45 -0.38 -13.59
N LYS A 8 83.47 -0.30 -14.50
CA LYS A 8 83.01 0.96 -15.11
C LYS A 8 81.50 0.91 -15.33
N LYS A 9 80.83 1.88 -14.73
CA LYS A 9 79.39 2.20 -14.84
C LYS A 9 79.14 2.85 -16.22
N TYR A 10 77.95 2.66 -16.79
CA TYR A 10 76.94 3.72 -16.98
C TYR A 10 75.89 3.35 -18.04
N SER A 11 74.64 3.49 -17.63
CA SER A 11 73.53 4.07 -18.40
C SER A 11 72.97 3.30 -19.60
N MET A 12 71.89 2.56 -19.36
CA MET A 12 70.64 2.65 -20.13
C MET A 12 69.53 2.04 -19.27
N ILE A 13 68.66 2.90 -18.74
CA ILE A 13 67.43 2.54 -18.03
C ILE A 13 66.45 1.95 -19.06
N PRO A 14 65.80 0.80 -18.79
CA PRO A 14 64.69 0.34 -19.61
C PRO A 14 63.45 1.17 -19.29
N MET A 15 62.92 1.88 -20.28
CA MET A 15 61.61 2.52 -20.20
C MET A 15 60.53 1.43 -20.34
N LEU A 16 60.21 0.78 -19.22
CA LEU A 16 59.06 -0.12 -19.13
C LEU A 16 57.81 0.75 -18.98
N ALA A 17 57.16 1.06 -20.10
CA ALA A 17 55.84 1.65 -20.09
C ALA A 17 54.83 0.60 -19.61
N ALA A 18 54.52 0.63 -18.31
CA ALA A 18 53.37 -0.07 -17.77
C ALA A 18 52.10 0.67 -18.27
N ALA A 19 51.47 0.13 -19.31
CA ALA A 19 50.13 0.54 -19.70
C ALA A 19 49.18 0.03 -18.61
N VAL A 20 48.80 0.92 -17.68
CA VAL A 20 47.71 0.69 -16.75
C VAL A 20 46.43 0.73 -17.58
N LEU A 21 45.85 -0.43 -17.85
CA LEU A 21 44.47 -0.52 -18.36
C LEU A 21 43.55 -0.14 -17.20
N LEU A 22 43.11 1.12 -17.18
CA LEU A 22 42.00 1.56 -16.34
C LEU A 22 40.72 0.99 -16.96
N THR A 23 40.34 -0.22 -16.56
CA THR A 23 38.96 -0.66 -16.70
C THR A 23 38.16 0.11 -15.66
N GLY A 24 37.58 1.25 -16.05
CA GLY A 24 36.54 1.89 -15.26
C GLY A 24 35.37 0.92 -15.19
N CYS A 25 35.01 0.50 -13.97
CA CYS A 25 33.68 -0.03 -13.74
C CYS A 25 32.73 1.16 -13.92
N GLU A 26 31.87 1.11 -14.94
CA GLU A 26 30.63 1.87 -14.89
C GLU A 26 29.95 1.41 -13.61
N LYS A 27 29.88 2.29 -12.61
CA LYS A 27 28.96 2.07 -11.51
C LYS A 27 27.59 2.10 -12.16
N GLU A 28 26.94 0.95 -12.20
CA GLU A 28 25.49 0.89 -12.35
C GLU A 28 24.91 1.90 -11.35
N PRO A 29 23.90 2.71 -11.74
CA PRO A 29 23.25 3.58 -10.78
C PRO A 29 22.88 2.70 -9.58
N GLU A 30 23.35 3.09 -8.39
CA GLU A 30 22.81 2.51 -7.16
C GLU A 30 21.32 2.85 -7.22
N GLU A 31 20.49 1.85 -7.53
CA GLU A 31 19.07 1.94 -7.21
C GLU A 31 19.04 2.14 -5.70
N VAL A 32 18.75 3.38 -5.31
CA VAL A 32 18.43 3.70 -3.94
C VAL A 32 17.28 2.75 -3.60
N PRO A 33 17.43 1.87 -2.59
CA PRO A 33 16.30 1.07 -2.14
C PRO A 33 15.15 2.05 -1.90
N GLU A 34 13.97 1.77 -2.45
CA GLU A 34 12.77 2.51 -2.08
C GLU A 34 12.69 2.52 -0.54
N GLU A 35 12.35 3.68 0.02
CA GLU A 35 12.24 3.77 1.48
C GLU A 35 11.08 2.88 1.90
N GLU A 36 11.37 1.77 2.58
CA GLU A 36 10.31 0.97 3.22
C GLU A 36 9.72 1.83 4.34
N HIS A 37 8.49 2.33 4.14
CA HIS A 37 7.73 2.99 5.18
C HIS A 37 7.19 1.92 6.14
N ASP A 38 7.94 1.70 7.23
CA ASP A 38 7.59 0.69 8.24
C ASP A 38 6.31 1.14 8.97
N HIS A 39 5.14 0.69 8.44
CA HIS A 39 3.75 0.99 8.84
C HIS A 39 3.24 2.41 8.53
N GLU A 40 2.22 2.51 7.67
CA GLU A 40 1.54 3.77 7.35
C GLU A 40 0.66 4.23 8.53
N VAL A 41 0.74 5.50 8.89
CA VAL A 41 -0.13 6.08 9.92
C VAL A 41 -1.49 6.38 9.30
N ILE A 42 -2.52 5.59 9.65
CA ILE A 42 -3.87 5.75 9.08
C ILE A 42 -4.81 6.35 10.12
N THR A 43 -5.34 7.55 9.85
CA THR A 43 -6.27 8.23 10.75
C THR A 43 -7.72 8.15 10.28
N ASP A 44 -7.93 8.04 8.96
CA ASP A 44 -9.25 8.02 8.36
C ASP A 44 -9.31 6.94 7.29
N VAL A 45 -10.35 6.10 7.37
CA VAL A 45 -10.70 5.13 6.32
C VAL A 45 -12.16 5.33 5.95
N LYS A 46 -12.40 5.90 4.77
CA LYS A 46 -13.74 6.09 4.22
C LYS A 46 -13.99 5.12 3.08
N LEU A 47 -14.98 4.24 3.26
CA LEU A 47 -15.51 3.38 2.21
C LEU A 47 -16.49 4.19 1.37
N VAL A 48 -16.36 4.15 0.04
CA VAL A 48 -17.22 4.86 -0.91
C VAL A 48 -17.83 3.85 -1.88
N PHE A 49 -19.10 3.53 -1.69
CA PHE A 49 -19.88 2.68 -2.59
C PHE A 49 -20.63 3.56 -3.61
N THR A 50 -20.27 3.46 -4.88
CA THR A 50 -20.95 4.18 -5.97
C THR A 50 -21.80 3.23 -6.80
N ASN A 51 -23.09 3.52 -6.97
CA ASN A 51 -23.98 2.69 -7.77
C ASN A 51 -23.56 2.70 -9.25
N THR A 52 -23.35 1.51 -9.80
CA THR A 52 -22.88 1.33 -11.19
C THR A 52 -23.90 1.79 -12.25
N GLN A 53 -25.18 1.93 -11.88
CA GLN A 53 -26.25 2.39 -12.77
C GLN A 53 -26.64 3.85 -12.53
N ASP A 54 -26.23 4.44 -11.40
CA ASP A 54 -26.51 5.83 -11.04
C ASP A 54 -25.33 6.41 -10.23
N SER A 55 -24.41 7.10 -10.89
CA SER A 55 -23.22 7.65 -10.22
C SER A 55 -23.53 8.78 -9.21
N THR A 56 -24.80 9.16 -9.02
CA THR A 56 -25.23 10.11 -7.98
C THR A 56 -25.72 9.41 -6.73
N ASP A 57 -25.96 8.10 -6.78
CA ASP A 57 -26.24 7.24 -5.64
C ASP A 57 -24.90 6.74 -5.07
N VAL A 58 -24.43 7.45 -4.04
CA VAL A 58 -23.17 7.21 -3.34
C VAL A 58 -23.47 6.99 -1.86
N VAL A 59 -22.94 5.89 -1.32
CA VAL A 59 -23.01 5.53 0.10
C VAL A 59 -21.61 5.56 0.66
N GLU A 60 -21.42 6.33 1.72
CA GLU A 60 -20.14 6.46 2.41
C GLU A 60 -20.22 5.90 3.83
N ALA A 61 -19.13 5.30 4.31
CA ALA A 61 -18.98 4.90 5.70
C ALA A 61 -17.56 5.18 6.19
N LEU A 62 -17.43 5.88 7.31
CA LEU A 62 -16.16 6.31 7.88
C LEU A 62 -15.77 5.46 9.11
N ALA A 63 -14.50 5.09 9.17
CA ALA A 63 -13.79 4.80 10.40
C ALA A 63 -12.74 5.89 10.63
N GLN A 64 -12.59 6.33 11.88
CA GLN A 64 -11.72 7.44 12.22
C GLN A 64 -11.04 7.23 13.56
N ASP A 65 -9.78 7.62 13.62
CA ASP A 65 -8.96 7.72 14.81
C ASP A 65 -9.50 8.83 15.72
N PRO A 66 -9.96 8.50 16.95
CA PRO A 66 -10.58 9.47 17.84
C PRO A 66 -9.58 10.38 18.57
N ASP A 67 -8.29 10.06 18.61
CA ASP A 67 -7.29 10.78 19.41
C ASP A 67 -6.01 11.21 18.68
N GLY A 68 -5.85 10.84 17.40
CA GLY A 68 -4.74 11.27 16.56
C GLY A 68 -3.47 10.44 16.85
N GLU A 69 -2.33 11.09 17.08
CA GLU A 69 -1.08 10.40 17.47
C GLU A 69 -1.14 9.67 18.84
N GLY A 70 -2.34 9.48 19.38
CA GLY A 70 -2.56 8.69 20.57
C GLY A 70 -2.39 7.20 20.33
N VAL A 71 -2.97 6.41 21.23
CA VAL A 71 -2.85 4.94 21.19
C VAL A 71 -4.19 4.28 20.96
N GLU A 72 -5.24 5.07 20.71
CA GLU A 72 -6.54 4.51 20.37
C GLU A 72 -6.52 4.02 18.92
N GLU A 73 -7.27 2.95 18.66
CA GLU A 73 -7.43 2.42 17.30
C GLU A 73 -8.54 3.18 16.58
N LEU A 74 -8.56 3.09 15.24
CA LEU A 74 -9.67 3.54 14.40
C LEU A 74 -11.03 3.07 14.95
N THR A 75 -11.97 4.00 15.07
CA THR A 75 -13.33 3.72 15.52
C THR A 75 -14.33 3.86 14.39
N ILE A 76 -15.29 2.92 14.31
CA ILE A 76 -16.36 2.99 13.31
C ILE A 76 -17.31 4.14 13.63
N VAL A 77 -17.40 5.11 12.73
CA VAL A 77 -18.26 6.30 12.85
C VAL A 77 -19.63 6.04 12.23
N ASP A 78 -19.65 5.46 11.03
CA ASP A 78 -20.85 5.26 10.23
C ASP A 78 -21.15 3.77 9.98
N SER A 79 -22.42 3.49 9.64
CA SER A 79 -22.85 2.19 9.12
C SER A 79 -22.93 2.23 7.59
N ILE A 80 -22.69 1.11 6.94
CA ILE A 80 -22.92 0.93 5.50
C ILE A 80 -24.41 0.65 5.27
N ASN A 81 -25.07 1.46 4.45
CA ASN A 81 -26.48 1.32 4.11
C ASN A 81 -26.66 1.26 2.59
N LEU A 82 -26.77 0.06 2.02
CA LEU A 82 -26.94 -0.14 0.58
C LEU A 82 -28.40 -0.46 0.24
N ASP A 83 -28.81 -0.15 -0.98
CA ASP A 83 -30.10 -0.61 -1.50
C ASP A 83 -29.99 -2.07 -1.98
N ALA A 84 -31.04 -2.86 -1.79
CA ALA A 84 -31.15 -4.23 -2.28
C ALA A 84 -31.22 -4.31 -3.81
N ASP A 85 -30.76 -5.42 -4.38
CA ASP A 85 -30.76 -5.69 -5.84
C ASP A 85 -30.04 -4.61 -6.67
N LYS A 86 -28.99 -4.02 -6.10
CA LYS A 86 -28.10 -3.04 -6.75
C LYS A 86 -26.69 -3.57 -6.92
N ALA A 87 -25.96 -2.90 -7.81
CA ALA A 87 -24.55 -3.14 -8.05
C ALA A 87 -23.76 -1.85 -7.74
N TYR A 88 -22.74 -1.97 -6.91
CA TYR A 88 -21.87 -0.89 -6.44
C TYR A 88 -20.41 -1.19 -6.77
N THR A 89 -19.66 -0.15 -7.09
CA THR A 89 -18.20 -0.15 -7.01
C THR A 89 -17.80 0.44 -5.67
N LEU A 90 -17.04 -0.31 -4.88
CA LEU A 90 -16.39 0.19 -3.67
C LEU A 90 -15.00 0.72 -4.02
N THR A 91 -14.71 1.92 -3.54
CA THR A 91 -13.38 2.53 -3.49
C THR A 91 -13.12 3.10 -2.10
N PHE A 92 -11.89 3.55 -1.84
CA PHE A 92 -11.47 4.09 -0.54
C PHE A 92 -10.95 5.51 -0.67
N GLU A 93 -11.10 6.28 0.40
CA GLU A 93 -10.27 7.44 0.73
C GLU A 93 -9.62 7.12 2.07
N ILE A 94 -8.29 6.99 2.06
CA ILE A 94 -7.48 6.57 3.21
C ILE A 94 -6.48 7.68 3.44
N LEU A 95 -6.52 8.29 4.62
CA LEU A 95 -5.74 9.48 4.91
C LEU A 95 -5.00 9.36 6.22
N ASN A 96 -3.85 10.03 6.26
CA ASN A 96 -3.19 10.48 7.47
C ASN A 96 -3.48 11.98 7.64
N LYS A 97 -4.32 12.32 8.63
CA LYS A 97 -4.69 13.71 8.93
C LYS A 97 -3.88 14.32 10.07
N HIS A 98 -2.79 13.68 10.49
CA HIS A 98 -1.91 14.33 11.46
C HIS A 98 -1.29 15.58 10.81
N GLU A 99 -1.16 16.64 11.60
CA GLU A 99 -0.40 17.80 11.17
C GLU A 99 1.06 17.35 11.09
N GLU A 100 1.60 17.14 9.88
CA GLU A 100 3.03 17.08 9.74
C GLU A 100 3.59 18.44 10.15
N GLU A 101 4.15 18.53 11.36
CA GLU A 101 5.21 19.50 11.62
C GLU A 101 6.36 19.09 10.72
N HIS A 102 6.32 19.46 9.43
CA HIS A 102 7.46 19.34 8.54
C HIS A 102 8.64 20.00 9.28
N GLU A 103 9.60 19.18 9.72
CA GLU A 103 10.89 19.68 10.16
C GLU A 103 11.52 20.33 8.92
N GLU A 104 11.31 21.64 8.77
CA GLU A 104 11.95 22.45 7.76
C GLU A 104 13.45 22.13 7.81
N GLU A 105 13.95 21.40 6.81
CA GLU A 105 15.37 21.43 6.49
C GLU A 105 15.69 22.89 6.19
N GLU A 106 16.35 23.55 7.15
CA GLU A 106 16.73 24.96 7.06
C GLU A 106 17.44 25.25 5.72
N GLY A 107 16.75 25.85 4.74
CA GLY A 107 17.48 26.44 3.61
C GLY A 107 16.78 26.77 2.30
N GLU A 108 15.53 26.39 2.03
CA GLU A 108 14.89 26.68 0.74
C GLU A 108 13.65 27.56 0.94
N GLU A 109 13.57 28.64 0.15
CA GLU A 109 12.73 29.81 0.40
C GLU A 109 11.23 29.49 0.44
N GLU A 110 10.57 29.97 1.49
CA GLU A 110 9.14 29.97 1.74
C GLU A 110 8.32 30.45 0.52
N GLU A 111 7.73 29.50 -0.21
CA GLU A 111 6.45 29.71 -0.87
C GLU A 111 5.37 29.16 0.08
N GLU A 112 4.38 29.99 0.39
CA GLU A 112 3.30 29.72 1.35
C GLU A 112 2.59 28.38 1.08
N HIS A 113 3.03 27.31 1.76
CA HIS A 113 2.27 26.07 1.91
C HIS A 113 1.50 26.13 3.23
N GLU A 114 0.56 27.10 3.32
CA GLU A 114 -0.54 27.04 4.29
C GLU A 114 -1.56 26.05 3.73
N ASP A 115 -1.23 24.78 3.76
CA ASP A 115 -2.20 23.73 3.54
C ASP A 115 -1.91 22.64 4.56
N GLU A 116 -2.84 22.56 5.50
CA GLU A 116 -3.14 21.42 6.36
C GLU A 116 -3.48 20.22 5.44
N HIS A 117 -2.47 19.70 4.71
CA HIS A 117 -2.65 18.64 3.73
C HIS A 117 -2.61 17.31 4.48
N ALA A 118 -3.78 16.72 4.66
CA ALA A 118 -3.85 15.30 4.95
C ALA A 118 -3.08 14.54 3.86
N GLU A 119 -2.18 13.67 4.28
CA GLU A 119 -1.43 12.78 3.39
C GLU A 119 -2.36 11.67 2.87
N ASP A 120 -2.25 11.38 1.58
CA ASP A 120 -3.09 10.42 0.87
C ASP A 120 -2.43 9.03 0.90
N ILE A 121 -2.64 8.32 2.00
CA ILE A 121 -2.16 6.94 2.18
C ILE A 121 -2.76 5.99 1.12
N GLY A 122 -3.93 6.31 0.57
CA GLY A 122 -4.49 5.56 -0.55
C GLY A 122 -3.62 5.61 -1.81
N ALA A 123 -2.88 6.71 -2.02
CA ALA A 123 -1.91 6.85 -3.09
C ALA A 123 -0.64 6.04 -2.83
N GLU A 124 -0.11 6.06 -1.60
CA GLU A 124 1.04 5.23 -1.19
C GLU A 124 0.75 3.74 -1.37
N ILE A 125 -0.40 3.25 -0.89
CA ILE A 125 -0.82 1.85 -1.10
C ILE A 125 -0.89 1.48 -2.59
N ALA A 126 -1.20 2.45 -3.47
CA ALA A 126 -1.25 2.22 -4.91
C ALA A 126 0.13 2.26 -5.57
N GLU A 127 1.12 2.93 -4.97
CA GLU A 127 2.51 2.92 -5.40
C GLU A 127 3.22 1.64 -4.93
N GLU A 128 2.92 1.18 -3.72
CA GLU A 128 3.44 -0.05 -3.09
C GLU A 128 2.47 -1.23 -3.23
N ASP A 129 1.83 -1.33 -4.39
CA ASP A 129 0.71 -2.24 -4.62
C ASP A 129 1.12 -3.72 -4.62
N ASP A 130 2.41 -4.03 -4.83
CA ASP A 130 2.97 -5.37 -4.74
C ASP A 130 3.29 -5.80 -3.29
N GLU A 131 3.07 -4.91 -2.33
CA GLU A 131 3.21 -5.19 -0.90
C GLU A 131 1.85 -5.17 -0.19
N HIS A 132 0.85 -4.47 -0.73
CA HIS A 132 -0.45 -4.30 -0.09
C HIS A 132 -1.58 -5.16 -0.66
N GLN A 133 -2.46 -5.69 0.20
CA GLN A 133 -3.70 -6.34 -0.24
C GLN A 133 -4.86 -6.18 0.74
N PHE A 134 -6.02 -5.80 0.21
CA PHE A 134 -7.29 -5.77 0.93
C PHE A 134 -7.96 -7.14 0.95
N PHE A 135 -8.48 -7.52 2.10
CA PHE A 135 -9.28 -8.71 2.34
C PHE A 135 -10.62 -8.34 2.98
N PHE A 136 -11.64 -9.17 2.74
CA PHE A 136 -13.01 -8.86 3.12
C PHE A 136 -13.65 -10.02 3.87
N ALA A 137 -14.53 -9.70 4.82
CA ALA A 137 -15.51 -10.65 5.34
C ALA A 137 -16.88 -9.98 5.44
N PHE A 138 -17.95 -10.71 5.21
CA PHE A 138 -19.30 -10.13 5.25
C PHE A 138 -20.34 -11.17 5.65
N SER A 139 -21.50 -10.69 6.09
CA SER A 139 -22.61 -11.58 6.43
C SER A 139 -23.02 -12.45 5.25
N ASN A 140 -23.22 -13.75 5.51
CA ASN A 140 -23.75 -14.68 4.53
C ASN A 140 -25.03 -14.15 3.88
N ASP A 141 -25.17 -14.37 2.57
CA ASP A 141 -26.29 -13.92 1.73
C ASP A 141 -26.48 -12.38 1.65
N ALA A 142 -25.54 -11.56 2.14
CA ALA A 142 -25.57 -10.11 1.96
C ALA A 142 -25.44 -9.73 0.48
N PHE A 143 -24.57 -10.43 -0.26
CA PHE A 143 -24.32 -10.18 -1.67
C PHE A 143 -24.74 -11.38 -2.52
N SER A 144 -25.29 -11.09 -3.70
CA SER A 144 -25.45 -12.09 -4.77
C SER A 144 -24.17 -12.28 -5.59
N ASN A 145 -23.26 -11.30 -5.53
CA ASN A 145 -21.93 -11.36 -6.12
C ASN A 145 -21.00 -10.36 -5.40
N PRO A 146 -19.85 -10.75 -4.85
CA PRO A 146 -19.35 -12.12 -4.72
C PRO A 146 -20.26 -12.99 -3.85
N LEU A 147 -20.15 -14.31 -4.01
CA LEU A 147 -20.87 -15.29 -3.19
C LEU A 147 -20.03 -15.69 -1.97
N GLY A 148 -20.68 -16.12 -0.89
CA GLY A 148 -20.02 -16.60 0.33
C GLY A 148 -20.04 -15.56 1.45
N ASP A 149 -18.96 -15.51 2.21
CA ASP A 149 -18.78 -14.64 3.38
C ASP A 149 -17.42 -13.91 3.41
N GLY A 150 -16.72 -13.90 2.27
CA GLY A 150 -15.46 -13.18 2.07
C GLY A 150 -14.25 -14.11 1.99
N ASN A 151 -13.05 -13.53 2.07
CA ASN A 151 -11.77 -14.23 1.86
C ASN A 151 -10.76 -14.05 3.01
N ILE A 152 -11.18 -13.49 4.16
CA ILE A 152 -10.32 -13.36 5.35
C ILE A 152 -9.98 -14.73 5.95
N ASP A 153 -10.91 -15.68 5.96
CA ASP A 153 -10.67 -17.03 6.49
C ASP A 153 -10.05 -17.97 5.45
N ASN A 154 -10.30 -17.72 4.16
CA ASN A 154 -9.74 -18.47 3.05
C ASN A 154 -9.54 -17.59 1.81
N ALA A 155 -8.29 -17.28 1.50
CA ALA A 155 -7.89 -16.38 0.41
C ALA A 155 -8.39 -16.78 -0.99
N ALA A 156 -8.76 -18.05 -1.18
CA ALA A 156 -9.27 -18.55 -2.45
C ALA A 156 -10.77 -18.23 -2.67
N ASP A 157 -11.46 -17.74 -1.64
CA ASP A 157 -12.87 -17.38 -1.75
C ASP A 157 -13.05 -16.12 -2.60
N PRO A 158 -14.15 -16.05 -3.37
CA PRO A 158 -14.26 -15.07 -4.43
C PRO A 158 -14.47 -13.66 -3.86
N ILE A 159 -13.71 -12.71 -4.37
CA ILE A 159 -13.95 -11.28 -4.29
C ILE A 159 -13.77 -10.70 -5.70
N ASN A 160 -14.61 -9.74 -6.08
CA ASN A 160 -14.51 -9.09 -7.38
C ASN A 160 -13.54 -7.90 -7.30
N TYR A 161 -12.25 -8.19 -7.22
CA TYR A 161 -11.19 -7.19 -7.35
C TYR A 161 -11.20 -6.58 -8.75
N ASN A 162 -11.08 -5.26 -8.84
CA ASN A 162 -11.02 -4.52 -10.10
C ASN A 162 -9.59 -4.08 -10.46
N ASP A 163 -8.66 -4.21 -9.51
CA ASP A 163 -7.28 -3.79 -9.55
C ASP A 163 -6.32 -4.91 -9.09
N SER A 164 -5.10 -4.88 -9.61
CA SER A 164 -4.04 -5.84 -9.35
C SER A 164 -2.68 -5.19 -9.52
N ASP A 165 -1.69 -5.70 -8.80
CA ASP A 165 -0.28 -5.33 -8.94
C ASP A 165 0.31 -5.75 -10.29
N ASP A 166 1.57 -5.38 -10.52
CA ASP A 166 2.33 -5.72 -11.73
C ASP A 166 2.56 -7.25 -11.89
N ASN A 167 2.41 -8.01 -10.81
CA ASN A 167 2.49 -9.47 -10.80
C ASN A 167 1.12 -10.14 -11.06
N GLY A 168 0.05 -9.36 -11.13
CA GLY A 168 -1.33 -9.79 -11.31
C GLY A 168 -1.99 -10.34 -10.04
N ASN A 169 -1.43 -10.07 -8.85
CA ASN A 169 -2.09 -10.38 -7.60
C ASN A 169 -3.07 -9.25 -7.24
N PRO A 170 -4.19 -9.54 -6.57
CA PRO A 170 -5.16 -8.51 -6.22
C PRO A 170 -4.58 -7.46 -5.27
N VAL A 171 -5.05 -6.22 -5.39
CA VAL A 171 -4.73 -5.13 -4.44
C VAL A 171 -6.00 -4.84 -3.66
N GLY A 172 -7.04 -4.30 -4.31
CA GLY A 172 -8.38 -4.15 -3.74
C GLY A 172 -8.72 -2.75 -3.26
N LEU A 173 -8.02 -1.74 -3.76
CA LEU A 173 -8.45 -0.35 -3.71
C LEU A 173 -9.75 -0.14 -4.49
N SER A 174 -10.11 -1.05 -5.42
CA SER A 174 -11.42 -1.09 -6.06
C SER A 174 -12.03 -2.48 -6.13
N THR A 175 -13.27 -2.62 -5.67
CA THR A 175 -14.02 -3.90 -5.71
C THR A 175 -15.46 -3.73 -6.21
N SER A 176 -16.04 -4.79 -6.77
CA SER A 176 -17.41 -4.78 -7.30
C SER A 176 -18.37 -5.65 -6.47
N TRP A 177 -19.53 -5.11 -6.13
CA TRP A 177 -20.48 -5.73 -5.20
C TRP A 177 -21.90 -5.67 -5.76
N GLU A 178 -22.59 -6.80 -5.82
CA GLU A 178 -24.02 -6.90 -6.09
C GLU A 178 -24.73 -7.34 -4.82
N THR A 179 -25.51 -6.44 -4.22
CA THR A 179 -26.32 -6.74 -3.03
C THR A 179 -27.38 -7.77 -3.36
N SER A 180 -27.73 -8.63 -2.41
CA SER A 180 -28.82 -9.57 -2.61
C SER A 180 -30.18 -8.86 -2.71
N SER A 181 -31.20 -9.58 -3.18
CA SER A 181 -32.58 -9.07 -3.22
C SER A 181 -33.31 -9.16 -1.88
N SER A 182 -32.65 -9.69 -0.84
CA SER A 182 -33.21 -9.81 0.51
C SER A 182 -32.69 -8.68 1.38
N SER A 183 -33.55 -8.15 2.24
CA SER A 183 -33.09 -7.16 3.21
C SER A 183 -32.22 -7.79 4.29
N LEU A 184 -31.23 -7.04 4.74
CA LEU A 184 -30.33 -7.37 5.84
C LEU A 184 -30.27 -6.17 6.78
N SER A 185 -30.39 -6.40 8.08
CA SER A 185 -30.27 -5.34 9.08
C SER A 185 -29.37 -5.81 10.21
N GLY A 186 -28.39 -4.99 10.57
CA GLY A 186 -27.38 -5.35 11.58
C GLY A 186 -26.45 -6.47 11.14
N GLY A 187 -26.22 -6.60 9.83
CA GLY A 187 -25.14 -7.43 9.31
C GLY A 187 -23.78 -6.82 9.60
N TYR A 188 -22.73 -7.50 9.15
CA TYR A 188 -21.36 -7.01 9.23
C TYR A 188 -20.70 -7.01 7.86
N PHE A 189 -19.77 -6.07 7.69
CA PHE A 189 -18.83 -5.98 6.58
C PHE A 189 -17.48 -5.56 7.14
N THR A 190 -16.51 -6.45 7.03
CA THR A 190 -15.14 -6.29 7.50
C THR A 190 -14.23 -6.01 6.32
N VAL A 191 -13.40 -4.97 6.45
CA VAL A 191 -12.30 -4.67 5.53
C VAL A 191 -11.01 -4.74 6.32
N ARG A 192 -10.05 -5.51 5.80
CA ARG A 192 -8.70 -5.61 6.34
C ARG A 192 -7.69 -5.26 5.27
N LEU A 193 -6.76 -4.36 5.58
CA LEU A 193 -5.57 -4.13 4.77
C LEU A 193 -4.41 -4.93 5.38
N GLN A 194 -3.69 -5.67 4.54
CA GLN A 194 -2.44 -6.32 4.91
C GLN A 194 -1.28 -5.69 4.15
N HIS A 195 -0.24 -5.35 4.88
CA HIS A 195 1.08 -5.01 4.37
C HIS A 195 1.98 -6.27 4.38
N GLN A 196 2.48 -6.66 3.21
CA GLN A 196 3.10 -7.96 2.91
C GLN A 196 4.45 -7.83 2.16
N PRO A 197 5.40 -7.02 2.67
CA PRO A 197 6.60 -6.67 1.93
C PRO A 197 7.44 -7.91 1.64
N GLY A 198 7.77 -8.11 0.36
CA GLY A 198 8.51 -9.27 -0.15
C GLY A 198 7.85 -10.65 0.06
N VAL A 199 6.61 -10.74 0.57
CA VAL A 199 5.88 -12.00 0.80
C VAL A 199 4.54 -12.09 0.10
N LYS A 200 4.05 -11.00 -0.52
CA LYS A 200 2.84 -11.02 -1.34
C LYS A 200 3.00 -11.95 -2.54
N THR A 201 2.00 -12.79 -2.76
CA THR A 201 1.92 -13.77 -3.85
C THR A 201 0.46 -14.02 -4.22
N ALA A 202 0.22 -14.71 -5.33
CA ALA A 202 -1.12 -15.13 -5.75
C ALA A 202 -1.83 -16.08 -4.74
N SER A 203 -1.13 -16.55 -3.71
CA SER A 203 -1.68 -17.38 -2.64
C SER A 203 -1.70 -16.70 -1.27
N SER A 204 -1.24 -15.45 -1.18
CA SER A 204 -1.22 -14.71 0.07
C SER A 204 -2.64 -14.44 0.54
N GLY A 205 -2.84 -14.53 1.85
CA GLY A 205 -4.12 -14.36 2.52
C GLY A 205 -4.06 -13.31 3.63
N ALA A 206 -5.19 -13.13 4.31
CA ALA A 206 -5.36 -12.17 5.40
C ALA A 206 -4.55 -12.45 6.69
N ASN A 207 -3.62 -13.41 6.65
CA ASN A 207 -2.71 -13.75 7.75
C ASN A 207 -1.23 -13.75 7.32
N ASP A 208 -0.94 -13.37 6.08
CA ASP A 208 0.42 -13.12 5.60
C ASP A 208 0.72 -11.62 5.78
N GLY A 209 1.94 -11.29 6.21
CA GLY A 209 2.31 -9.92 6.58
C GLY A 209 1.68 -9.43 7.88
N ASP A 210 1.65 -8.11 8.06
CA ASP A 210 1.06 -7.43 9.20
C ASP A 210 -0.22 -6.68 8.77
N SER A 211 -1.09 -6.34 9.73
CA SER A 211 -2.36 -5.64 9.46
C SER A 211 -2.20 -4.15 9.71
N ASP A 212 -2.50 -3.33 8.71
CA ASP A 212 -2.52 -1.86 8.88
C ASP A 212 -3.85 -1.43 9.51
N PHE A 213 -4.95 -2.10 9.13
CA PHE A 213 -6.21 -2.04 9.87
C PHE A 213 -7.09 -3.28 9.65
N ASP A 214 -8.01 -3.50 10.58
CA ASP A 214 -9.06 -4.53 10.51
C ASP A 214 -10.40 -3.96 11.03
N LEU A 215 -11.22 -3.43 10.12
CA LEU A 215 -12.37 -2.62 10.44
C LEU A 215 -13.67 -3.36 10.13
N THR A 216 -14.54 -3.52 11.15
CA THR A 216 -15.85 -4.17 10.98
C THR A 216 -16.99 -3.17 11.09
N PHE A 217 -17.58 -2.82 9.94
CA PHE A 217 -18.73 -1.94 9.83
C PHE A 217 -20.05 -2.70 10.02
N VAL A 218 -21.06 -2.00 10.55
CA VAL A 218 -22.44 -2.48 10.47
C VAL A 218 -22.93 -2.35 9.04
N LEU A 219 -23.48 -3.43 8.50
CA LEU A 219 -24.05 -3.48 7.14
C LEU A 219 -25.58 -3.61 7.21
N ASN A 220 -26.26 -2.71 6.51
CA ASN A 220 -27.69 -2.79 6.22
C ASN A 220 -27.91 -2.81 4.70
N ILE A 221 -28.88 -3.61 4.26
CA ILE A 221 -29.34 -3.72 2.87
C ILE A 221 -30.87 -3.62 2.89
N GLU A 222 -31.44 -2.63 2.19
CA GLU A 222 -32.89 -2.33 2.23
C GLU A 222 -33.57 -2.23 0.86
#